data_AF-A0A2U1KNT2-F1
#
_entry.id   AF-A0A2U1KNT2-F1
#
_cell.length_a   1.000
_cell.length_b   1.000
_cell.length_c   1.000
_cell.angle_alpha   90.00
_cell.angle_beta   90.00
_cell.angle_gamma   90.00
#
_symmetry.space_group_name_H-M   'P 1'
#
loop_
_entity.id
_entity.type
_entity.pdbx_description
1 polymer ?
#
loop_
_entity_poly.entity_id
_entity_poly.type
_entity_poly.pdbx_seq_one_letter_code
_entity_poly.pdbx_strand_id
1 'polypeptide(L)' 'MGIYVFSKNVMLDLLRDKFPKANDFGSEVLPGATSIGLRVQAYLYDNYWEDIGTIEAFYHANLGITKKPI' A
#
# COMPACT_ATOMS: atom_id res chain seq x y z
N MET A 1 0.81 0.19 -5.01
CA MET A 1 -0.59 0.15 -4.52
C MET A 1 -0.74 0.68 -3.09
N GLY A 2 0.03 0.19 -2.10
CA GLY A 2 0.00 0.77 -0.74
C GLY A 2 -1.33 0.59 0.01
N ILE A 3 -2.09 -0.46 -0.33
CA ILE A 3 -3.42 -0.74 0.24
C ILE A 3 -3.32 -2.03 1.04
N TYR A 4 -3.87 -2.00 2.26
CA TYR A 4 -3.73 -3.09 3.23
C TYR A 4 -5.04 -3.30 3.99
N VAL A 5 -5.28 -4.54 4.42
CA VAL A 5 -6.40 -4.89 5.29
C VAL A 5 -5.85 -5.50 6.57
N PHE A 6 -6.25 -4.95 7.71
CA PHE A 6 -5.82 -5.42 9.03
C PHE A 6 -7.01 -5.81 9.87
N SER A 7 -6.86 -6.90 10.64
CA SER A 7 -7.74 -7.12 11.78
C SER A 7 -7.53 -6.01 12.81
N LYS A 8 -8.62 -5.48 13.37
CA LYS A 8 -8.58 -4.34 14.30
C LYS A 8 -7.55 -4.50 15.44
N ASN A 9 -7.54 -5.65 16.10
CA ASN A 9 -6.64 -5.89 17.24
C ASN A 9 -5.17 -5.99 16.80
N VAL A 10 -4.91 -6.52 15.60
CA VAL A 10 -3.56 -6.59 15.02
C VAL A 10 -3.04 -5.19 14.74
N MET A 11 -3.88 -4.30 14.20
CA MET A 11 -3.49 -2.90 13.95
C MET A 11 -3.10 -2.19 15.25
N LEU A 12 -3.88 -2.37 16.32
CA LEU A 12 -3.60 -1.76 17.63
C LEU A 12 -2.27 -2.26 18.21
N ASP A 13 -2.07 -3.58 18.24
CA ASP A 13 -0.83 -4.18 18.76
C ASP A 13 0.40 -3.74 17.95
N LEU A 14 0.31 -3.75 16.61
CA LEU A 14 1.42 -3.36 15.75
C LEU A 14 1.86 -1.91 15.95
N LEU A 15 0.91 -0.96 15.99
CA LEU A 15 1.24 0.47 16.04
C LEU A 15 1.55 0.97 17.46
N ARG A 16 0.91 0.40 18.47
CA ARG A 16 1.08 0.87 19.85
C ARG A 16 2.19 0.14 20.59
N ASP A 17 2.28 -1.18 20.40
CA ASP A 17 3.06 -2.04 21.29
C ASP A 17 4.30 -2.62 20.59
N LYS A 18 4.17 -3.08 19.33
CA LYS A 18 5.29 -3.69 18.59
C LYS A 18 6.22 -2.67 17.94
N PHE A 19 5.66 -1.68 17.25
CA PHE A 19 6.41 -0.73 16.44
C PHE A 19 6.00 0.74 16.71
N PRO A 20 6.04 1.22 17.97
CA PRO A 20 5.56 2.57 18.34
C PRO A 20 6.36 3.73 17.73
N LYS A 21 7.51 3.45 17.11
CA LYS A 21 8.38 4.45 16.47
C LYS A 21 8.42 4.34 14.94
N ALA A 22 7.66 3.40 14.37
CA ALA A 22 7.55 3.30 12.92
C ALA A 22 6.80 4.53 12.37
N ASN A 23 7.31 5.07 11.28
CA ASN A 23 6.77 6.20 10.54
C ASN A 23 6.12 5.76 9.23
N ASP A 24 6.47 4.58 8.69
CA ASP A 24 5.94 4.08 7.42
C ASP A 24 5.37 2.65 7.50
N PHE A 25 4.16 2.47 6.96
CA PHE A 25 3.50 1.17 6.96
C PHE A 25 4.17 0.16 6.02
N GLY A 26 4.55 0.62 4.83
CA GLY A 26 5.03 -0.25 3.75
C GLY A 26 6.42 -0.81 4.01
N SER A 27 7.31 0.03 4.50
CA SER A 27 8.73 -0.24 4.65
C SER A 27 9.14 -0.61 6.07
N GLU A 28 8.33 -0.31 7.10
CA GLU A 28 8.66 -0.63 8.50
C GLU A 28 7.63 -1.57 9.13
N VAL A 29 6.35 -1.19 9.18
CA VAL A 29 5.32 -1.98 9.91
C VAL A 29 5.08 -3.35 9.26
N LEU A 30 4.95 -3.44 7.93
CA LEU A 30 4.68 -4.70 7.24
C LEU A 30 5.87 -5.68 7.25
N PRO A 31 7.11 -5.24 6.96
CA PRO A 31 8.28 -6.09 7.17
C PRO A 31 8.42 -6.53 8.62
N GLY A 32 8.13 -5.64 9.58
CA GLY A 32 8.10 -5.94 11.01
C GLY A 32 7.05 -7.01 11.37
N ALA A 33 5.82 -6.88 10.88
CA ALA A 33 4.76 -7.86 11.09
C ALA A 33 5.15 -9.25 10.54
N THR A 34 5.82 -9.29 9.39
CA THR A 34 6.33 -10.53 8.78
C THR A 34 7.44 -11.14 9.64
N SER A 35 8.37 -10.34 10.15
CA SER A 35 9.52 -10.82 10.92
C SER A 35 9.13 -11.42 12.28
N ILE A 36 8.06 -10.92 12.89
CA ILE A 36 7.51 -11.48 14.14
C ILE A 36 6.53 -12.66 13.91
N GLY A 37 6.39 -13.12 12.67
CA GLY A 37 5.64 -14.33 12.32
C GLY A 37 4.12 -14.14 12.24
N LEU A 38 3.62 -12.91 12.07
CA LEU A 38 2.20 -12.72 11.79
C LEU A 38 1.84 -13.21 10.38
N ARG A 39 0.57 -13.58 10.20
CA ARG A 39 0.04 -13.96 8.89
C ARG A 39 -0.07 -12.73 7.99
N VAL A 40 0.90 -12.55 7.10
CA VAL A 40 0.90 -11.54 6.05
C VAL A 40 0.67 -12.23 4.70
N GLN A 41 -0.38 -11.83 3.99
CA GLN A 41 -0.81 -12.48 2.74
C GLN A 41 -0.90 -11.47 1.60
N ALA A 42 -0.43 -11.86 0.42
CA ALA A 42 -0.62 -11.08 -0.80
C ALA A 42 -2.01 -11.34 -1.41
N TYR A 43 -2.63 -10.29 -1.93
CA TYR A 43 -3.84 -10.35 -2.75
C TYR A 43 -3.54 -9.73 -4.12
N LEU A 44 -3.78 -10.49 -5.20
CA LEU A 44 -3.49 -10.05 -6.55
C LEU A 44 -4.57 -9.10 -7.06
N TYR A 45 -4.14 -7.98 -7.64
CA TYR A 45 -4.98 -7.07 -8.41
C TYR A 45 -4.43 -6.97 -9.83
N ASP A 46 -5.32 -7.06 -10.83
CA ASP A 46 -4.98 -7.28 -12.24
C ASP A 46 -5.61 -6.25 -13.20
N ASN A 47 -6.21 -5.19 -12.66
CA ASN A 47 -6.86 -4.15 -13.45
C ASN A 47 -6.00 -2.87 -13.49
N TYR A 48 -6.54 -1.82 -14.13
CA TYR A 48 -5.84 -0.54 -14.26
C TYR A 48 -5.48 0.05 -12.90
N TRP A 49 -4.19 0.33 -12.70
CA TRP A 49 -3.66 1.05 -11.56
C TRP A 49 -2.46 1.87 -12.05
N GLU A 50 -2.42 3.14 -11.68
CA GLU A 50 -1.32 4.06 -12.02
C GLU A 50 -0.95 4.87 -10.77
N ASP A 51 0.35 5.12 -10.60
CA ASP A 51 0.85 6.03 -9.57
C ASP A 51 0.82 7.46 -10.11
N ILE A 52 -0.09 8.29 -9.59
CA ILE A 52 -0.24 9.70 -10.01
C ILE A 52 0.40 10.68 -9.01
N GLY A 53 1.36 10.24 -8.21
CA GLY A 53 1.99 11.05 -7.15
C GLY A 53 2.98 12.12 -7.64
N THR A 54 3.39 12.08 -8.91
CA THR A 54 4.31 13.07 -9.51
C THR A 54 3.62 13.91 -10.58
N ILE A 55 4.12 15.12 -10.86
CA ILE A 55 3.55 16.02 -11.88
C ILE A 55 3.49 15.34 -13.26
N GLU A 56 4.57 14.66 -13.66
CA GLU A 56 4.65 13.94 -14.92
C GLU A 56 3.62 12.81 -15.00
N ALA A 57 3.53 11.98 -13.95
CA ALA A 57 2.60 10.85 -13.94
C ALA A 57 1.14 11.31 -13.90
N PHE A 58 0.83 12.35 -13.11
CA PHE A 58 -0.49 12.97 -13.11
C PHE A 58 -0.86 13.52 -14.48
N TYR A 59 0.06 14.24 -15.15
CA TYR A 59 -0.17 14.77 -16.50
C TYR A 59 -0.51 13.67 -17.51
N HIS A 60 0.27 12.59 -17.53
CA HIS A 60 0.06 11.48 -18.46
C HIS A 60 -1.22 10.70 -18.19
N ALA A 61 -1.53 10.43 -16.91
CA ALA A 61 -2.77 9.74 -16.54
C ALA A 61 -4.01 10.53 -16.98
N ASN A 62 -4.00 11.86 -16.80
CA ASN A 62 -5.12 12.71 -17.22
C ASN A 62 -5.28 12.74 -18.74
N LEU A 63 -4.21 12.90 -19.52
CA LEU A 63 -4.33 12.87 -20.99
C LEU A 63 -4.70 11.47 -21.51
N GLY A 64 -4.37 10.42 -20.77
CA GLY A 64 -4.71 9.04 -21.11
C GLY A 64 -6.19 8.80 -21.37
N ILE A 65 -7.09 9.51 -20.68
CA ILE A 65 -8.55 9.36 -20.85
C ILE A 65 -9.05 9.84 -22.22
N THR A 66 -8.25 10.65 -22.93
CA THR A 66 -8.58 11.18 -24.26
C THR A 66 -8.07 10.31 -25.41
N LYS A 67 -7.33 9.25 -25.11
CA LYS A 67 -6.84 8.32 -26.14
C LYS A 67 -8.04 7.66 -26.82
N LYS A 68 -7.98 7.51 -28.15
CA LYS A 68 -8.99 6.76 -28.89
C LYS A 68 -9.00 5.32 -28.38
N PRO A 69 -10.18 4.68 -28.25
CA PRO A 69 -10.25 3.24 -28.02
C PRO A 69 -9.46 2.53 -29.12
N ILE A 70 -8.72 1.48 -28.74
CA ILE A 70 -8.10 0.55 -29.67
C ILE A 70 -9.19 -0.41 -30.18
#